data_AF-A0A1Z8UKH5-F1
#
_entry.id   AF-A0A1Z8UKH5-F1
#
_cell.length_a   1.000
_cell.length_b   1.000
_cell.length_c   1.000
_cell.angle_alpha   90.00
_cell.angle_beta   90.00
_cell.angle_gamma   90.00
#
_symmetry.space_group_name_H-M   'P 1'
#
loop_
_entity.id
_entity.type
_entity.pdbx_description
1 polymer ?
#
loop_
_entity_poly.entity_id
_entity_poly.type
_entity_poly.pdbx_seq_one_letter_code
_entity_poly.pdbx_strand_id
1 'polypeptide(L)'
;MLGLHDIQYLYEFIFWLVTFLLLRIVWHKPSVRLAYGYIVAGFNLFAIIMYTLSSLSGQMSGLDSFSFGFLHAMVSVVMLTLIHKEIKIEKRKKALK
;
A
#
# COMPACT_ATOMS: atom_id res chain seq x y z
N MET A 1 -24.12 -0.08 -17.45
CA MET A 1 -24.35 -1.52 -17.25
C MET A 1 -24.23 -1.76 -15.77
N LEU A 2 -25.34 -1.90 -15.04
CA LEU A 2 -25.31 -2.19 -13.59
C LEU A 2 -24.93 -3.66 -13.40
N GLY A 3 -23.64 -3.95 -13.58
CA GLY A 3 -23.05 -5.29 -13.53
C GLY A 3 -22.26 -5.51 -12.24
N LEU A 4 -21.84 -6.75 -11.99
CA LEU A 4 -21.06 -7.19 -10.82
C LEU A 4 -19.90 -6.26 -10.42
N HIS A 5 -19.34 -5.51 -11.38
CA HIS A 5 -18.33 -4.48 -11.14
C HIS A 5 -18.81 -3.31 -10.27
N ASP A 6 -20.06 -2.86 -10.42
CA ASP A 6 -20.57 -1.70 -9.67
C ASP A 6 -20.74 -2.02 -8.18
N ILE A 7 -21.14 -3.25 -7.85
CA ILE A 7 -21.23 -3.67 -6.45
C ILE A 7 -19.84 -3.98 -5.88
N GLN A 8 -18.89 -4.47 -6.69
CA GLN A 8 -17.49 -4.61 -6.29
C GLN A 8 -16.89 -3.27 -5.88
N TYR A 9 -17.07 -2.21 -6.68
CA TYR A 9 -16.57 -0.88 -6.34
C TYR A 9 -17.22 -0.31 -5.07
N LEU A 10 -18.50 -0.60 -4.83
CA LEU A 10 -19.15 -0.24 -3.57
C LEU A 10 -18.52 -0.96 -2.37
N TYR A 11 -18.23 -2.26 -2.50
CA TYR A 11 -17.54 -3.01 -1.45
C TYR A 11 -16.12 -2.50 -1.21
N GLU A 12 -15.35 -2.23 -2.28
CA GLU A 12 -14.01 -1.63 -2.18
C GLU A 12 -14.08 -0.27 -1.48
N PHE A 13 -15.03 0.59 -1.86
CA PHE A 13 -15.24 1.88 -1.23
C PHE A 13 -15.55 1.75 0.27
N ILE A 14 -16.49 0.88 0.65
CA ILE A 14 -16.84 0.66 2.06
C ILE A 14 -15.64 0.10 2.83
N PHE A 15 -14.91 -0.86 2.26
CA PHE A 15 -13.71 -1.42 2.86
C PHE A 15 -12.67 -0.33 3.14
N TRP A 16 -12.39 0.54 2.16
CA TRP A 16 -11.45 1.64 2.33
C TRP A 16 -11.94 2.70 3.30
N LEU A 17 -13.24 3.02 3.30
CA LEU A 17 -13.85 3.95 4.25
C LEU A 17 -13.71 3.45 5.69
N VAL A 18 -14.06 2.19 5.95
CA VAL A 18 -13.93 1.58 7.28
C VAL A 18 -12.46 1.55 7.70
N THR A 19 -11.57 1.13 6.81
CA THR A 19 -10.12 1.12 7.07
C THR A 19 -9.61 2.52 7.43
N PHE A 20 -10.03 3.54 6.68
CA PHE A 20 -9.68 4.94 6.96
C PHE A 20 -10.18 5.41 8.33
N LEU A 21 -11.44 5.12 8.68
CA LEU A 21 -12.01 5.49 9.97
C LEU A 21 -11.28 4.81 11.14
N LEU A 22 -10.95 3.52 11.01
CA LEU A 22 -10.16 2.79 12.00
C LEU A 22 -8.77 3.41 12.14
N LEU A 23 -8.06 3.61 11.02
CA LEU A 23 -6.73 4.21 11.03
C LEU A 23 -6.77 5.59 11.65
N ARG A 24 -7.74 6.45 11.33
CA ARG A 24 -7.88 7.79 11.90
C ARG A 24 -7.83 7.79 13.44
N ILE A 25 -8.44 6.79 14.08
CA ILE A 25 -8.46 6.68 15.54
C ILE A 25 -7.07 6.32 16.08
N VAL A 26 -6.36 5.40 15.43
CA VAL A 26 -5.10 4.83 15.94
C VAL A 26 -3.82 5.42 15.35
N TRP A 27 -3.93 6.27 14.31
CA TRP A 27 -2.81 6.81 13.54
C TRP A 27 -1.83 7.67 14.35
N HIS A 28 -2.28 8.23 15.47
CA HIS A 28 -1.44 9.00 16.37
C HIS A 28 -0.31 8.16 16.97
N LYS A 29 -0.46 6.83 17.06
CA LYS A 29 0.55 5.91 17.61
C LYS A 29 1.66 5.62 16.58
N PRO A 30 2.94 5.90 16.88
CA PRO A 30 4.06 5.62 15.97
C PRO A 30 4.16 4.16 15.54
N SER A 31 3.94 3.22 16.46
CA SER A 31 3.99 1.78 16.14
C SER A 31 2.97 1.38 15.08
N VAL A 32 1.80 2.02 15.06
CA VAL A 32 0.74 1.76 14.08
C VAL A 32 1.12 2.29 12.71
N ARG A 33 1.68 3.50 12.63
CA ARG A 33 2.16 4.08 11.36
C ARG A 33 3.28 3.27 10.75
N LEU A 34 4.23 2.81 11.57
CA LEU A 34 5.32 1.93 11.13
C LEU A 34 4.78 0.60 10.61
N ALA A 35 3.90 -0.07 11.36
CA ALA A 35 3.30 -1.33 10.94
C ALA A 35 2.50 -1.17 9.63
N TYR A 36 1.67 -0.13 9.55
CA TYR A 36 0.93 0.21 8.33
C TYR A 36 1.89 0.41 7.15
N GLY A 37 2.96 1.17 7.35
CA GLY A 37 3.94 1.42 6.30
C GLY A 37 4.58 0.14 5.76
N TYR A 38 5.01 -0.76 6.65
CA TYR A 38 5.60 -2.04 6.23
C TYR A 38 4.58 -2.94 5.54
N ILE A 39 3.34 -3.00 6.04
CA ILE A 39 2.26 -3.79 5.43
C ILE A 39 1.95 -3.29 4.03
N VAL A 40 1.79 -1.97 3.84
CA VAL A 40 1.53 -1.38 2.53
C VAL A 40 2.68 -1.63 1.56
N ALA A 41 3.93 -1.42 1.99
CA ALA A 41 5.09 -1.71 1.15
C ALA A 41 5.18 -3.20 0.78
N GLY A 42 4.91 -4.10 1.74
CA GLY A 42 4.87 -5.54 1.51
C GLY A 42 3.81 -5.96 0.52
N PHE A 43 2.57 -5.47 0.66
CA PHE A 43 1.50 -5.78 -0.29
C PHE A 43 1.78 -5.22 -1.69
N ASN A 44 2.38 -4.03 -1.78
CA ASN A 44 2.75 -3.49 -3.08
C ASN A 44 3.87 -4.31 -3.74
N LEU A 45 4.87 -4.75 -2.98
CA LEU A 45 5.89 -5.67 -3.49
C LEU A 45 5.28 -7.00 -3.96
N PHE A 46 4.36 -7.56 -3.18
CA PHE A 46 3.63 -8.76 -3.55
C PHE A 46 2.82 -8.57 -4.84
N ALA A 47 2.14 -7.43 -4.99
CA ALA A 47 1.38 -7.11 -6.20
C ALA A 47 2.28 -7.08 -7.44
N ILE A 48 3.50 -6.51 -7.36
CA ILE A 48 4.47 -6.53 -8.47
C ILE A 48 4.77 -7.96 -8.92
N ILE A 49 4.99 -8.88 -7.97
CA ILE A 49 5.22 -10.31 -8.26
C ILE A 49 3.99 -10.89 -8.97
N MET A 50 2.79 -10.62 -8.46
CA MET A 50 1.55 -11.13 -9.04
C MET A 50 1.29 -10.61 -10.46
N TYR A 51 1.49 -9.31 -10.72
CA TYR A 51 1.36 -8.75 -12.08
C TYR A 51 2.37 -9.39 -13.04
N THR A 52 3.62 -9.57 -12.58
CA THR A 52 4.66 -10.23 -13.36
C THR A 52 4.25 -11.66 -13.73
N LEU A 53 3.78 -12.45 -12.75
CA LEU A 53 3.30 -13.82 -13.00
C LEU A 53 2.05 -13.84 -13.90
N SER A 54 1.14 -12.88 -13.73
CA SER A 54 -0.04 -12.74 -14.59
C SER A 54 0.34 -12.44 -16.04
N SER A 55 1.40 -11.66 -16.25
CA SER A 55 1.91 -11.40 -17.60
C SER A 55 2.59 -12.63 -18.21
N LEU A 56 3.45 -13.31 -17.43
CA LEU A 56 4.15 -14.52 -17.88
C LEU A 56 3.19 -15.69 -18.19
N SER A 57 2.04 -15.76 -17.51
CA SER A 57 0.99 -16.75 -17.77
C SER A 57 0.06 -16.37 -18.93
N GLY A 58 0.28 -15.22 -19.58
CA GLY A 58 -0.52 -14.73 -20.70
C GLY A 58 -1.89 -14.15 -20.30
N GLN A 59 -2.17 -13.98 -19.01
CA GLN A 59 -3.41 -13.38 -18.52
C GLN A 59 -3.42 -11.85 -18.59
N MET A 60 -2.25 -11.23 -18.77
CA MET A 60 -2.08 -9.78 -18.78
C MET A 60 -1.04 -9.34 -19.81
N SER A 61 -1.30 -8.23 -20.52
CA SER A 61 -0.33 -7.69 -21.46
C SER A 61 0.94 -7.20 -20.72
N GLY A 62 2.09 -7.25 -21.40
CA GLY A 62 3.35 -6.79 -20.80
C GLY A 62 3.33 -5.31 -20.43
N LEU A 63 2.64 -4.48 -21.22
CA LEU A 63 2.50 -3.04 -20.95
C LEU A 63 1.62 -2.76 -19.72
N ASP A 64 0.51 -3.48 -19.57
CA ASP A 64 -0.37 -3.30 -18.42
C ASP A 64 0.34 -3.79 -17.15
N SER A 65 0.96 -4.97 -17.20
CA SER A 65 1.76 -5.51 -16.09
C SER A 65 2.90 -4.56 -15.70
N PHE A 66 3.61 -3.98 -16.66
CA PHE A 66 4.65 -2.99 -16.38
C PHE A 66 4.06 -1.75 -15.72
N SER A 67 2.96 -1.22 -16.23
CA SER A 67 2.32 -0.01 -15.70
C SER A 67 1.84 -0.20 -14.26
N PHE A 68 1.16 -1.31 -13.96
CA PHE A 68 0.75 -1.63 -12.59
C PHE A 68 1.95 -1.96 -11.71
N GLY A 69 2.92 -2.72 -12.19
CA GLY A 69 4.15 -3.00 -11.45
C GLY A 69 4.91 -1.72 -11.07
N PHE A 70 5.05 -0.78 -12.01
CA PHE A 70 5.68 0.52 -11.78
C PHE A 70 4.93 1.35 -10.72
N LEU A 71 3.60 1.42 -10.80
CA LEU A 71 2.79 2.10 -9.79
C LEU A 71 3.03 1.53 -8.39
N HIS A 72 3.01 0.21 -8.23
CA HIS A 72 3.19 -0.43 -6.94
C HIS A 72 4.65 -0.31 -6.45
N ALA A 73 5.63 -0.29 -7.34
CA ALA A 73 7.02 0.01 -6.99
C ALA A 73 7.14 1.43 -6.43
N MET A 74 6.52 2.42 -7.08
CA MET A 74 6.53 3.81 -6.61
C MET A 74 5.89 3.95 -5.22
N VAL A 75 4.73 3.34 -5.00
CA VAL A 75 4.07 3.33 -3.69
C VAL A 75 4.97 2.69 -2.63
N SER A 76 5.61 1.55 -2.95
CA SER A 76 6.55 0.88 -2.03
C SER A 76 7.72 1.79 -1.65
N VAL A 77 8.34 2.44 -2.64
CA VAL A 77 9.47 3.36 -2.43
C VAL A 77 9.06 4.55 -1.54
N VAL A 78 7.91 5.17 -1.82
CA VAL A 78 7.38 6.26 -1.01
C VAL A 78 7.15 5.81 0.43
N MET A 79 6.47 4.67 0.64
CA MET A 79 6.19 4.17 1.99
C MET A 79 7.46 3.84 2.76
N LEU A 80 8.43 3.15 2.14
CA LEU A 80 9.72 2.86 2.78
C LEU A 80 10.50 4.14 3.12
N THR A 81 10.46 5.14 2.25
CA THR A 81 11.10 6.45 2.49
C THR A 81 10.46 7.16 3.69
N LEU A 82 9.13 7.15 3.79
CA LEU A 82 8.40 7.74 4.92
C LEU A 82 8.74 7.02 6.23
N ILE A 83 8.75 5.69 6.23
CA ILE A 83 9.14 4.87 7.39
C ILE A 83 10.57 5.20 7.83
N HIS A 84 11.51 5.24 6.88
CA HIS A 84 12.90 5.56 7.19
C HIS A 84 13.03 6.94 7.84
N LYS A 85 12.31 7.94 7.32
CA LYS A 85 12.28 9.29 7.87
C LYS A 85 11.65 9.30 9.27
N GLU A 86 10.55 8.58 9.48
CA GLU A 86 9.88 8.46 10.78
C GLU A 86 10.82 7.85 11.84
N ILE A 87 11.47 6.72 11.52
CA ILE A 87 12.44 6.07 12.42
C ILE A 87 13.59 7.02 12.76
N LYS A 88 14.10 7.77 11.77
CA LYS A 88 15.16 8.75 11.99
C LYS A 88 14.73 9.87 12.93
N ILE A 89 13.49 10.37 12.80
CA ILE A 89 12.92 11.40 13.68
C ILE A 89 12.77 10.87 15.11
N GLU A 90 12.22 9.66 15.28
CA GLU A 90 12.02 9.06 16.61
C GLU A 90 13.35 8.77 17.31
N LYS A 91 14.38 8.31 16.59
CA LYS A 91 15.74 8.17 17.14
C LYS A 91 16.32 9.51 17.62
N ARG A 92 16.15 10.59 16.85
CA ARG A 92 16.59 11.94 17.25
C ARG A 92 15.88 12.44 18.51
N LYS A 93 14.55 12.26 18.61
CA LYS A 93 13.79 12.64 19.82
C LYS A 93 14.28 11.89 21.06
N LYS A 94 14.61 10.60 20.94
CA LYS A 94 15.15 9.82 22.06
C LYS A 94 16.55 10.27 22.50
N ALA A 95 17.40 10.74 21.58
CA ALA A 95 18.74 11.22 21.90
C ALA A 95 18.78 12.62 22.54
N LEU A 96 17.70 13.39 22.43
CA LEU A 96 17.56 14.74 23.02
C LEU A 96 16.86 14.73 24.39
N LYS A 97 16.39 13.57 24.84
CA LYS A 97 15.83 13.32 26.17
C LYS A 97 16.89 12.69 27.06
#